data_AF-A0A2R7QNM7-F1
#
_entry.id   AF-A0A2R7QNM7-F1
#
_cell.length_a   1.000
_cell.length_b   1.000
_cell.length_c   1.000
_cell.angle_alpha   90.00
_cell.angle_beta   90.00
_cell.angle_gamma   90.00
#
_symmetry.space_group_name_H-M   'P 1'
#
loop_
_entity.id
_entity.type
_entity.pdbx_description
1 polymer ?
#
loop_
_entity_poly.entity_id
_entity_poly.type
_entity_poly.pdbx_seq_one_letter_code
_entity_poly.pdbx_strand_id
1 'polypeptide(L)' 'FVVSDHADWPALLQTITETGARRVIATHGNTDALIPFLRERGIAAEAFRTDFGSEE' A
#
# COMPACT_ATOMS: atom_id res chain seq x y z
N PHE A 1 -16.82 18.66 10.83
CA PHE A 1 -15.66 18.30 10.00
C PHE A 1 -15.74 16.80 9.72
N VAL A 2 -15.39 16.37 8.52
CA VAL A 2 -15.32 14.93 8.20
C VAL A 2 -13.92 14.46 8.58
N VAL A 3 -13.84 13.34 9.30
CA VAL A 3 -12.58 12.68 9.66
C VAL A 3 -12.53 11.35 8.91
N SER A 4 -11.42 11.10 8.23
CA SER A 4 -11.12 9.79 7.64
C SER A 4 -10.49 8.88 8.69
N ASP A 5 -10.81 7.60 8.65
CA ASP A 5 -10.19 6.54 9.44
C ASP A 5 -9.00 5.88 8.74
N HIS A 6 -8.71 6.25 7.48
CA HIS A 6 -7.53 5.78 6.76
C HIS A 6 -6.24 6.45 7.25
N ALA A 7 -5.16 5.67 7.27
CA ALA A 7 -3.81 6.19 7.47
C ALA A 7 -3.45 7.18 6.35
N ASP A 8 -2.80 8.28 6.73
CA ASP A 8 -2.19 9.17 5.76
C ASP A 8 -0.91 8.56 5.17
N TRP A 9 -0.43 9.16 4.09
CA TRP A 9 0.70 8.65 3.35
C TRP A 9 2.00 8.58 4.19
N PRO A 10 2.39 9.63 4.94
CA PRO A 10 3.58 9.55 5.79
C PRO A 10 3.50 8.44 6.85
N ALA A 11 2.38 8.31 7.57
CA ALA A 11 2.21 7.29 8.61
C ALA A 11 2.25 5.88 8.03
N LEU A 12 1.67 5.67 6.84
CA LEU A 12 1.73 4.39 6.13
C LEU A 12 3.18 4.00 5.80
N LEU A 13 3.96 4.91 5.23
CA LEU A 13 5.37 4.65 4.87
C LEU A 13 6.27 4.43 6.09
N GLN A 14 6.04 5.22 7.15
CA GLN A 14 6.73 5.04 8.43
C GLN A 14 6.47 3.63 8.96
N THR A 15 5.21 3.21 9.02
CA THR A 15 4.82 1.88 9.49
C THR A 15 5.51 0.78 8.70
N ILE A 16 5.48 0.85 7.36
CA ILE A 16 6.16 -0.13 6.50
C ILE A 16 7.66 -0.21 6.83
N THR A 17 8.30 0.94 7.05
CA THR A 17 9.74 1.01 7.37
C THR A 17 10.03 0.41 8.75
N GLU A 18 9.26 0.80 9.77
CA GLU A 18 9.42 0.34 11.15
C GLU A 18 9.19 -1.17 11.31
N THR A 19 8.31 -1.76 10.50
CA THR A 19 8.08 -3.22 10.50
C THR A 19 9.27 -4.00 9.93
N GLY A 20 10.15 -3.37 9.14
CA GLY A 20 11.21 -4.07 8.41
C GLY A 20 10.68 -5.06 7.35
N ALA A 21 9.45 -4.86 6.87
CA ALA A 21 8.82 -5.75 5.90
C ALA A 21 9.65 -5.84 4.61
N ARG A 22 10.00 -7.06 4.21
CA ARG A 22 10.72 -7.33 2.96
C ARG A 22 9.80 -7.44 1.75
N ARG A 23 8.51 -7.71 2.00
CA ARG A 23 7.45 -7.81 1.01
C ARG A 23 6.19 -7.13 1.53
N VAL A 24 5.57 -6.30 0.71
CA VAL A 24 4.31 -5.60 0.99
C VAL A 24 3.30 -5.97 -0.09
N ILE A 25 2.13 -6.48 0.33
CA ILE A 25 1.03 -6.80 -0.57
C ILE A 25 -0.07 -5.78 -0.30
N ALA A 26 -0.29 -4.87 -1.25
CA ALA A 26 -1.26 -3.78 -1.11
C ALA A 26 -2.64 -4.22 -1.62
N THR A 27 -3.69 -3.88 -0.90
CA THR A 27 -5.08 -4.15 -1.30
C THR A 27 -5.95 -2.94 -0.95
N HIS A 28 -7.06 -2.76 -1.67
CA HIS A 28 -7.99 -1.64 -1.56
C HIS A 28 -7.35 -0.24 -1.76
N GLY A 29 -8.05 0.64 -2.48
CA GLY A 29 -7.57 2.00 -2.75
C GLY A 29 -6.52 2.08 -3.86
N ASN A 30 -5.82 3.22 -3.95
CA ASN A 30 -4.89 3.51 -5.03
C ASN A 30 -3.52 2.85 -4.80
N THR A 31 -3.40 1.59 -5.22
CA THR A 31 -2.15 0.82 -5.14
C THR A 31 -1.08 1.30 -6.14
N ASP A 32 -1.47 2.06 -7.16
CA ASP A 32 -0.60 2.42 -8.28
C ASP A 32 0.48 3.43 -7.90
N ALA A 33 0.25 4.21 -6.84
CA ALA A 33 1.28 5.09 -6.27
C ALA A 33 2.19 4.37 -5.26
N LEU A 34 1.62 3.52 -4.41
CA LEU A 34 2.35 2.82 -3.35
C LEU A 34 3.37 1.82 -3.89
N ILE A 35 2.97 1.02 -4.87
CA ILE A 35 3.80 -0.07 -5.36
C ILE A 35 5.11 0.42 -6.00
N PRO A 36 5.10 1.36 -6.97
CA PRO A 36 6.34 1.88 -7.54
C PRO A 36 7.23 2.54 -6.49
N PHE A 37 6.65 3.33 -5.58
CA PHE A 37 7.39 4.03 -4.53
C PHE A 37 8.17 3.10 -3.62
N LEU A 38 7.57 1.96 -3.23
CA LEU A 38 8.23 0.95 -2.40
C LEU A 38 9.29 0.17 -3.19
N ARG A 39 9.01 -0.17 -4.46
CA ARG A 39 9.96 -0.87 -5.34
C ARG A 39 11.22 -0.07 -5.59
N GLU A 40 11.11 1.25 -5.79
CA GLU A 40 12.26 2.15 -5.92
C GLU A 40 13.18 2.15 -4.69
N ARG A 41 12.64 1.80 -3.51
CA ARG A 41 13.37 1.68 -2.24
C ARG A 41 13.85 0.26 -1.95
N GLY A 42 13.75 -0.65 -2.92
CA GLY A 42 14.16 -2.04 -2.79
C GLY A 42 13.21 -2.92 -1.98
N ILE A 43 12.00 -2.44 -1.67
CA ILE A 43 10.97 -3.24 -1.00
C ILE A 43 10.13 -3.93 -2.08
N ALA A 44 10.03 -5.26 -2.01
CA ALA A 44 9.18 -6.00 -2.93
C ALA A 44 7.72 -5.64 -2.66
N ALA A 45 7.05 -5.00 -3.61
CA ALA A 45 5.65 -4.60 -3.47
C ALA A 45 4.79 -5.08 -4.63
N GLU A 46 3.54 -5.45 -4.37
CA GLU A 46 2.57 -5.86 -5.40
C GLU A 46 1.14 -5.64 -4.93
N ALA A 47 0.21 -5.59 -5.89
CA ALA A 47 -1.22 -5.52 -5.60
C ALA A 47 -1.75 -6.92 -5.30
N PHE A 48 -2.63 -7.02 -4.32
CA PHE A 48 -3.43 -8.21 -4.09
C PHE A 48 -4.46 -8.33 -5.21
N ARG A 49 -4.23 -9.28 -6.12
CA ARG A 49 -5.19 -9.62 -7.17
C ARG A 49 -6.07 -10.76 -6.66
N THR A 50 -7.34 -10.48 -6.41
CA THR A 50 -8.35 -11.51 -6.18
C THR A 50 -8.97 -11.93 -7.50
N ASP A 51 -9.40 -13.18 -7.61
CA ASP A 51 -10.13 -13.68 -8.79
C ASP A 51 -11.54 -13.08 -8.92
N PHE A 52 -11.98 -12.28 -7.93
CA PHE A 52 -13.20 -11.48 -7.96
C PHE A 52 -12.92 -10.10 -8.58
N GLY A 53 -12.38 -10.09 -9.80
CA GLY A 53 -12.02 -8.87 -10.51
C GLY A 53 -13.15 -8.33 -11.37
N SER A 54 -14.17 -7.69 -10.76
CA SER A 54 -14.93 -6.58 -11.35
C SER A 54 -16.00 -6.08 -10.37
N GLU A 55 -15.64 -5.14 -9.51
CA GLU A 55 -16.61 -4.12 -9.12
C GLU A 55 -16.04 -2.80 -9.64
N GLU A 56 -16.83 -2.21 -10.54
CA GLU A 56 -16.60 -1.01 -11.36
C GLU A 56 -15.87 0.15 -10.67
#